data_AF-A0AAX6F7X4-F1
#
_entry.id   AF-A0AAX6F7X4-F1
#
_cell.length_a   1.000
_cell.length_b   1.000
_cell.length_c   1.000
_cell.angle_alpha   90.00
_cell.angle_beta   90.00
_cell.angle_gamma   90.00
#
_symmetry.space_group_name_H-M   'P 1'
#
loop_
_entity.id
_entity.type
_entity.pdbx_description
1 polymer ?
#
loop_
_entity_poly.entity_id
_entity_poly.type
_entity_poly.pdbx_seq_one_letter_code
_entity_poly.pdbx_strand_id
1 'polypeptide(L)'
;MHPSLFLLLLFPLSCTTFYLPTAAAASSLPESSPLQTMPAISAPFEHLDPTLPPAFTGQSPKCSVLALRHHFAHTLGSPPASTNYTHPKGCPAPWTRIVLELSASASDLQKDRVAAVWIDGAEILRTSTPLPLAPDTYWRVEKDITQYTALLTRLVQTNGTISMMLENSIAALPGIYSVNLTFHFYRGAVAAAHDARSLGYAAHPTIKSLYRDPADLIVPISHEKGYCSSGGFWFRIDNALHVPTAAVTIPRNAYRAVLEIFSSYHEADKSWYTNPLRSSYLQDHAGFSAGAANGGFRQVYATIDGRFVGGHIPFATIYPSSINPYFWSPVTAIGAFDMPSYDINVTPFLGLMLDGLPHKIGLGVRDSQPYWLLTANLHVWVDAWSDSLEGDLVEYIAPELKISRQAGWMSEDGQSEVLAEGLMQFAGWVSSSNGNLTTRVIQKVKFKNQVQVHNRGTFSQVEMVNKEQTTVEVSKERQVLERLQLLREGPLQVQTSSINMNTMGGPRLERTRMYHQLQETVNLNRNQQAATTSTLIDRQDAEGSALMRGGSAEWGSGDTRSIYKYRDERTCYQRTMNTKGGVIVADSTSPSCSSVADI
;
A
#
# COMPACT_ATOMS: atom_id res chain seq x y z
N MET A 1 -0.47 -33.87 -39.68
CA MET A 1 -1.60 -33.30 -40.45
C MET A 1 -1.98 -31.99 -39.76
N HIS A 2 -2.20 -30.92 -40.54
CA HIS A 2 -2.16 -29.48 -40.19
C HIS A 2 -2.44 -29.04 -38.73
N PRO A 3 -1.65 -28.08 -38.19
CA PRO A 3 -2.04 -27.31 -37.01
C PRO A 3 -2.92 -26.13 -37.44
N SER A 4 -4.12 -26.04 -36.87
CA SER A 4 -5.05 -24.94 -37.11
C SER A 4 -4.60 -23.68 -36.36
N LEU A 5 -4.33 -22.62 -37.13
CA LEU A 5 -4.04 -21.27 -36.68
C LEU A 5 -5.35 -20.66 -36.12
N PHE A 6 -5.45 -20.43 -34.81
CA PHE A 6 -6.52 -19.61 -34.24
C PHE A 6 -6.11 -18.13 -34.30
N LEU A 7 -6.69 -17.39 -35.25
CA LEU A 7 -6.53 -15.96 -35.40
C LEU A 7 -7.53 -15.24 -34.48
N LEU A 8 -7.06 -14.72 -33.35
CA LEU A 8 -7.84 -13.80 -32.51
C LEU A 8 -7.94 -12.44 -33.22
N LEU A 9 -9.09 -12.16 -33.81
CA LEU A 9 -9.45 -10.84 -34.35
C LEU A 9 -9.74 -9.89 -33.18
N LEU A 10 -8.78 -9.00 -32.89
CA LEU A 10 -8.98 -7.83 -32.04
C LEU A 10 -9.76 -6.78 -32.82
N PHE A 11 -11.04 -6.58 -32.48
CA PHE A 11 -11.78 -5.40 -32.91
C PHE A 11 -11.31 -4.17 -32.12
N PRO A 12 -11.13 -3.00 -32.75
CA PRO A 12 -10.89 -1.76 -32.02
C PRO A 12 -12.19 -1.40 -31.27
N LEU A 13 -12.15 -1.49 -29.95
CA LEU A 13 -13.24 -1.02 -29.07
C LEU A 13 -13.24 0.52 -29.08
N SER A 14 -13.99 1.09 -30.02
CA SER A 14 -14.27 2.53 -30.08
C SER A 14 -15.08 2.94 -28.84
N CYS A 15 -14.57 3.89 -28.06
CA CYS A 15 -15.35 4.53 -26.99
C CYS A 15 -16.48 5.36 -27.62
N THR A 16 -17.73 4.93 -27.45
CA THR A 16 -18.90 5.79 -27.61
C THR A 16 -19.17 6.46 -26.27
N THR A 17 -18.83 7.75 -26.18
CA THR A 17 -19.12 8.58 -25.01
C THR A 17 -20.61 8.93 -24.98
N PHE A 18 -21.41 8.14 -24.25
CA PHE A 18 -22.73 8.59 -23.84
C PHE A 18 -22.58 9.49 -22.61
N TYR A 19 -22.58 10.80 -22.83
CA TYR A 19 -22.75 11.79 -21.77
C TYR A 19 -24.18 11.67 -21.22
N LEU A 20 -24.32 11.05 -20.06
CA LEU A 20 -25.50 11.18 -19.21
C LEU A 20 -25.13 12.16 -18.09
N PRO A 21 -25.77 13.34 -17.99
CA PRO A 21 -25.51 14.27 -16.91
C PRO A 21 -26.18 13.73 -15.65
N THR A 22 -25.41 13.04 -14.79
CA THR A 22 -25.83 12.85 -13.40
C THR A 22 -25.47 14.12 -12.63
N ALA A 23 -26.48 14.94 -12.36
CA ALA A 23 -26.36 16.06 -11.43
C ALA A 23 -26.09 15.50 -10.02
N ALA A 24 -24.82 15.43 -9.64
CA ALA A 24 -24.44 15.26 -8.24
C ALA A 24 -24.72 16.59 -7.53
N ALA A 25 -25.64 16.58 -6.58
CA ALA A 25 -25.89 17.72 -5.72
C ALA A 25 -24.61 18.00 -4.91
N ALA A 26 -23.91 19.09 -5.27
CA ALA A 26 -22.79 19.61 -4.51
C ALA A 26 -23.33 20.13 -3.17
N SER A 27 -23.11 19.36 -2.10
CA SER A 27 -23.23 19.91 -0.74
C SER A 27 -22.04 20.84 -0.51
N SER A 28 -22.28 22.14 -0.60
CA SER A 28 -21.33 23.18 -0.24
C SER A 28 -21.05 23.15 1.27
N LEU A 29 -19.91 22.56 1.66
CA LEU A 29 -19.27 22.85 2.94
C LEU A 29 -18.29 24.02 2.75
N PRO A 30 -18.08 24.86 3.79
CA PRO A 30 -17.42 26.16 3.64
C PRO A 30 -15.95 26.03 3.20
N GLU A 31 -15.56 26.92 2.29
CA GLU A 31 -14.20 27.07 1.77
C GLU A 31 -13.17 27.27 2.89
N SER A 32 -12.22 26.35 2.99
CA SER A 32 -11.03 26.48 3.83
C SER A 32 -10.04 27.48 3.22
N SER A 33 -9.65 28.50 4.00
CA SER A 33 -8.63 29.52 3.68
C SER A 33 -7.24 28.93 3.36
N PRO A 34 -6.37 29.67 2.64
CA PRO A 34 -5.12 29.12 2.08
C PRO A 34 -4.03 28.89 3.14
N LEU A 35 -3.31 27.78 3.00
CA LEU A 35 -2.01 27.51 3.63
C LEU A 35 -1.04 28.66 3.27
N GLN A 36 -0.46 29.33 4.26
CA GLN A 36 0.52 30.39 4.01
C GLN A 36 1.93 29.82 3.78
N THR A 37 2.68 30.53 2.93
CA THR A 37 4.02 30.21 2.48
C THR A 37 5.05 30.25 3.62
N MET A 38 5.92 29.24 3.67
CA MET A 38 7.21 29.37 4.35
C MET A 38 8.07 30.43 3.63
N PRO A 39 8.99 31.13 4.31
CA PRO A 39 9.88 32.09 3.66
C PRO A 39 10.60 31.45 2.48
N ALA A 40 10.59 32.13 1.33
CA ALA A 40 11.13 31.63 0.07
C ALA A 40 12.61 31.23 0.22
N ILE A 41 12.86 29.93 0.33
CA ILE A 41 14.16 29.35 0.00
C ILE A 41 14.16 29.28 -1.53
N SER A 42 15.03 30.03 -2.20
CA SER A 42 15.12 30.05 -3.67
C SER A 42 15.73 28.76 -4.27
N ALA A 43 15.60 27.64 -3.57
CA ALA A 43 16.13 26.34 -3.97
C ALA A 43 14.98 25.33 -4.00
N PRO A 44 14.95 24.44 -5.02
CA PRO A 44 13.95 23.39 -5.10
C PRO A 44 14.00 22.51 -3.83
N PHE A 45 12.83 22.17 -3.30
CA PHE A 45 12.69 21.54 -1.98
C PHE A 45 12.41 20.03 -2.14
N GLU A 46 13.35 19.19 -1.72
CA GLU A 46 13.24 17.74 -1.86
C GLU A 46 12.48 17.12 -0.68
N HIS A 47 11.51 16.25 -0.97
CA HIS A 47 11.00 15.29 0.01
C HIS A 47 11.64 13.91 -0.18
N LEU A 48 12.09 13.31 0.92
CA LEU A 48 12.76 12.03 0.95
C LEU A 48 11.91 10.94 1.59
N ASP A 49 12.07 9.72 1.07
CA ASP A 49 11.67 8.49 1.74
C ASP A 49 12.84 7.95 2.57
N PRO A 50 12.71 7.87 3.91
CA PRO A 50 13.76 7.32 4.77
C PRO A 50 14.01 5.82 4.58
N THR A 51 13.10 5.10 3.91
CA THR A 51 13.09 3.63 3.83
C THR A 51 13.89 3.07 2.66
N LEU A 52 14.00 3.83 1.57
CA LEU A 52 14.63 3.35 0.34
C LEU A 52 16.15 3.34 0.52
N PRO A 53 16.81 2.17 0.57
CA PRO A 53 18.25 2.14 0.40
C PRO A 53 18.58 2.67 -0.99
N PRO A 54 19.65 3.46 -1.17
CA PRO A 54 20.12 3.84 -2.49
C PRO A 54 20.24 2.58 -3.34
N ALA A 55 19.64 2.57 -4.53
CA ALA A 55 19.76 1.48 -5.48
C ALA A 55 21.22 0.99 -5.51
N PHE A 56 21.44 -0.32 -5.31
CA PHE A 56 22.77 -0.93 -5.14
C PHE A 56 23.85 -0.19 -5.92
N THR A 57 24.72 0.49 -5.18
CA THR A 57 25.83 1.28 -5.74
C THR A 57 26.82 0.32 -6.40
N GLY A 58 26.66 0.06 -7.70
CA GLY A 58 27.62 -0.77 -8.45
C GLY A 58 27.13 -1.37 -9.76
N GLN A 59 25.82 -1.42 -10.03
CA GLN A 59 25.31 -1.86 -11.34
C GLN A 59 24.55 -0.73 -12.03
N SER A 60 24.93 -0.42 -13.27
CA SER A 60 24.14 0.45 -14.14
C SER A 60 23.03 -0.37 -14.81
N PRO A 61 21.84 0.22 -15.03
CA PRO A 61 20.79 -0.46 -15.77
C PRO A 61 21.27 -0.73 -17.19
N LYS A 62 20.88 -1.89 -17.74
CA LYS A 62 21.11 -2.21 -19.16
C LYS A 62 20.38 -1.23 -20.06
N CYS A 63 19.17 -0.84 -19.65
CA CYS A 63 18.41 0.21 -20.29
C CYS A 63 17.45 0.87 -19.29
N SER A 64 17.10 2.12 -19.57
CA SER A 64 16.08 2.89 -18.87
C SER A 64 15.04 3.34 -19.89
N VAL A 65 13.75 3.12 -19.59
CA VAL A 65 12.65 3.42 -20.51
C VAL A 65 11.70 4.39 -19.83
N LEU A 66 11.59 5.62 -20.35
CA LEU A 66 10.56 6.57 -19.94
C LEU A 66 9.20 6.02 -20.40
N ALA A 67 8.45 5.50 -19.44
CA ALA A 67 7.20 4.81 -19.65
C ALA A 67 6.01 5.77 -19.71
N LEU A 68 6.03 6.88 -18.98
CA LEU A 68 4.98 7.90 -18.99
C LEU A 68 5.54 9.27 -18.58
N ARG A 69 5.08 10.34 -19.22
CA ARG A 69 5.30 11.73 -18.82
C ARG A 69 3.98 12.48 -18.86
N HIS A 70 3.61 13.15 -17.77
CA HIS A 70 2.33 13.86 -17.70
C HIS A 70 2.34 15.03 -16.70
N HIS A 71 1.46 16.01 -16.94
CA HIS A 71 1.20 17.13 -16.04
C HIS A 71 -0.26 17.07 -15.57
N PHE A 72 -0.46 16.92 -14.26
CA PHE A 72 -1.76 16.80 -13.63
C PHE A 72 -2.18 18.17 -13.05
N ALA A 73 -3.03 18.91 -13.78
CA ALA A 73 -3.58 20.20 -13.36
C ALA A 73 -5.09 20.14 -13.08
N HIS A 74 -5.88 19.74 -14.08
CA HIS A 74 -7.33 19.58 -14.01
C HIS A 74 -7.73 18.14 -14.36
N THR A 75 -7.34 17.20 -13.51
CA THR A 75 -7.52 15.75 -13.76
C THR A 75 -8.55 15.11 -12.85
N LEU A 76 -9.08 15.84 -11.87
CA LEU A 76 -10.20 15.39 -11.04
C LEU A 76 -11.38 14.95 -11.92
N GLY A 77 -11.86 13.71 -11.73
CA GLY A 77 -12.95 13.14 -12.53
C GLY A 77 -12.58 12.80 -13.99
N SER A 78 -11.31 12.88 -14.37
CA SER A 78 -10.83 12.47 -15.70
C SER A 78 -10.28 11.04 -15.67
N PRO A 79 -10.29 10.31 -16.80
CA PRO A 79 -9.63 9.01 -16.89
C PRO A 79 -8.12 9.08 -16.62
N PRO A 80 -7.47 7.95 -16.26
CA PRO A 80 -6.03 7.91 -16.04
C PRO A 80 -5.23 8.38 -17.26
N ALA A 81 -4.17 9.15 -17.02
CA ALA A 81 -3.20 9.49 -18.04
C ALA A 81 -2.54 8.19 -18.54
N SER A 82 -2.61 7.93 -19.85
CA SER A 82 -2.25 6.63 -20.42
C SER A 82 -1.39 6.79 -21.66
N THR A 83 -0.44 5.87 -21.84
CA THR A 83 0.43 5.83 -23.02
C THR A 83 0.76 4.39 -23.41
N ASN A 84 0.87 4.15 -24.71
CA ASN A 84 1.30 2.86 -25.22
C ASN A 84 2.78 2.64 -24.89
N TYR A 85 3.09 1.49 -24.30
CA TYR A 85 4.45 1.10 -23.97
C TYR A 85 5.16 0.55 -25.21
N THR A 86 6.38 1.03 -25.48
CA THR A 86 7.24 0.45 -26.52
C THR A 86 8.57 0.06 -25.90
N HIS A 87 8.85 -1.24 -25.90
CA HIS A 87 10.09 -1.74 -25.30
C HIS A 87 11.27 -1.66 -26.29
N PRO A 88 12.46 -1.21 -25.85
CA PRO A 88 13.64 -1.18 -26.71
C PRO A 88 14.11 -2.59 -27.10
N LYS A 89 14.28 -2.84 -28.41
CA LYS A 89 14.79 -4.14 -28.93
C LYS A 89 16.16 -4.55 -28.36
N GLY A 90 16.98 -3.58 -27.95
CA GLY A 90 18.31 -3.81 -27.36
C GLY A 90 18.32 -4.27 -25.90
N CYS A 91 17.16 -4.45 -25.28
CA CYS A 91 17.03 -4.75 -23.85
C CYS A 91 16.11 -5.95 -23.51
N PRO A 92 16.18 -7.10 -24.20
CA PRO A 92 15.18 -8.15 -24.04
C PRO A 92 15.09 -8.74 -22.60
N ALA A 93 14.11 -9.59 -22.33
CA ALA A 93 14.12 -10.48 -21.17
C ALA A 93 15.18 -11.63 -21.36
N PRO A 94 15.55 -12.40 -20.31
CA PRO A 94 15.22 -12.19 -18.91
C PRO A 94 15.98 -11.00 -18.31
N TRP A 95 15.35 -10.34 -17.34
CA TRP A 95 15.94 -9.29 -16.54
C TRP A 95 16.20 -9.84 -15.14
N THR A 96 17.34 -9.53 -14.55
CA THR A 96 17.65 -9.94 -13.17
C THR A 96 16.98 -9.05 -12.14
N ARG A 97 16.68 -7.80 -12.53
CA ARG A 97 15.98 -6.83 -11.71
C ARG A 97 15.29 -5.79 -12.57
N ILE A 98 14.18 -5.26 -12.09
CA ILE A 98 13.44 -4.17 -12.70
C ILE A 98 13.08 -3.17 -11.61
N VAL A 99 13.52 -1.92 -11.75
CA VAL A 99 13.21 -0.83 -10.82
C VAL A 99 12.30 0.17 -11.51
N LEU A 100 11.19 0.50 -10.88
CA LEU A 100 10.34 1.62 -11.22
C LEU A 100 10.88 2.87 -10.53
N GLU A 101 11.13 3.93 -11.29
CA GLU A 101 11.42 5.27 -10.78
C GLU A 101 10.27 6.21 -11.14
N LEU A 102 9.63 6.79 -10.14
CA LEU A 102 8.66 7.88 -10.28
C LEU A 102 9.33 9.17 -9.83
N SER A 103 9.68 10.05 -10.77
CA SER A 103 10.20 11.39 -10.48
C SER A 103 9.07 12.39 -10.62
N ALA A 104 8.79 13.16 -9.56
CA ALA A 104 7.66 14.07 -9.53
C ALA A 104 8.02 15.42 -8.90
N SER A 105 7.29 16.46 -9.31
CA SER A 105 7.36 17.80 -8.72
C SER A 105 6.00 18.47 -8.64
N ALA A 106 5.86 19.41 -7.72
CA ALA A 106 4.75 20.34 -7.60
C ALA A 106 5.25 21.76 -7.91
N SER A 107 4.60 22.45 -8.83
CA SER A 107 5.01 23.80 -9.24
C SER A 107 4.75 24.86 -8.16
N ASP A 108 3.82 24.62 -7.26
CA ASP A 108 3.36 25.55 -6.23
C ASP A 108 2.65 24.78 -5.10
N LEU A 109 2.11 25.50 -4.12
CA LEU A 109 1.27 24.98 -3.05
C LEU A 109 0.12 24.13 -3.60
N GLN A 110 -0.12 22.99 -2.95
CA GLN A 110 -1.17 22.03 -3.33
C GLN A 110 -1.49 21.09 -2.16
N LYS A 111 -2.64 20.41 -2.22
CA LYS A 111 -3.03 19.36 -1.27
C LYS A 111 -2.37 18.03 -1.62
N ASP A 112 -2.04 17.22 -0.62
CA ASP A 112 -1.61 15.84 -0.80
C ASP A 112 -2.67 15.00 -1.53
N ARG A 113 -2.22 14.17 -2.49
CA ARG A 113 -3.06 13.32 -3.33
C ARG A 113 -2.57 11.88 -3.33
N VAL A 114 -3.51 10.94 -3.35
CA VAL A 114 -3.21 9.54 -3.64
C VAL A 114 -3.14 9.36 -5.16
N ALA A 115 -2.16 8.59 -5.61
CA ALA A 115 -1.95 8.22 -7.00
C ALA A 115 -1.63 6.73 -7.13
N ALA A 116 -1.82 6.18 -8.33
CA ALA A 116 -1.39 4.83 -8.66
C ALA A 116 -0.93 4.69 -10.12
N VAL A 117 -0.12 3.66 -10.36
CA VAL A 117 0.42 3.28 -11.67
C VAL A 117 -0.01 1.85 -11.99
N TRP A 118 -0.45 1.64 -13.24
CA TRP A 118 -0.87 0.34 -13.76
C TRP A 118 -0.14 -0.05 -15.05
N ILE A 119 0.02 -1.36 -15.22
CA ILE A 119 0.35 -2.02 -16.48
C ILE A 119 -0.88 -2.82 -16.92
N ASP A 120 -1.54 -2.42 -18.00
CA ASP A 120 -2.78 -3.06 -18.49
C ASP A 120 -3.81 -3.37 -17.38
N GLY A 121 -4.00 -2.40 -16.47
CA GLY A 121 -4.93 -2.52 -15.34
C GLY A 121 -4.39 -3.27 -14.11
N ALA A 122 -3.19 -3.84 -14.15
CA ALA A 122 -2.50 -4.41 -12.99
C ALA A 122 -1.72 -3.34 -12.25
N GLU A 123 -2.04 -3.11 -10.98
CA GLU A 123 -1.43 -2.03 -10.20
C GLU A 123 -0.02 -2.42 -9.75
N ILE A 124 0.96 -1.54 -9.94
CA ILE A 124 2.36 -1.82 -9.54
C ILE A 124 2.89 -0.85 -8.49
N LEU A 125 2.26 0.31 -8.35
CA LEU A 125 2.58 1.32 -7.35
C LEU A 125 1.29 2.03 -6.91
N ARG A 126 1.10 2.12 -5.58
CA ARG A 126 0.18 3.05 -4.91
C ARG A 126 1.02 4.02 -4.11
N THR A 127 0.79 5.32 -4.25
CA THR A 127 1.65 6.37 -3.68
C THR A 127 0.82 7.56 -3.22
N SER A 128 1.37 8.37 -2.31
CA SER A 128 0.87 9.69 -1.94
C SER A 128 1.88 10.75 -2.35
N THR A 129 1.41 11.85 -2.93
CA THR A 129 2.25 13.05 -3.06
C THR A 129 2.56 13.61 -1.67
N PRO A 130 3.68 14.34 -1.48
CA PRO A 130 3.85 15.17 -0.29
C PRO A 130 2.79 16.27 -0.23
N LEU A 131 2.75 16.99 0.90
CA LEU A 131 2.05 18.26 1.02
C LEU A 131 3.04 19.39 0.66
N PRO A 132 3.03 19.92 -0.58
CA PRO A 132 3.95 20.99 -0.97
C PRO A 132 3.57 22.29 -0.27
N LEU A 133 4.43 22.70 0.69
CA LEU A 133 4.32 23.95 1.44
C LEU A 133 5.21 25.06 0.85
N ALA A 134 5.91 24.77 -0.23
CA ALA A 134 6.73 25.70 -1.01
C ALA A 134 6.67 25.37 -2.51
N PRO A 135 6.85 26.36 -3.39
CA PRO A 135 7.04 26.13 -4.82
C PRO A 135 8.23 25.22 -5.13
N ASP A 136 8.19 24.59 -6.30
CA ASP A 136 9.25 23.71 -6.81
C ASP A 136 9.64 22.57 -5.85
N THR A 137 8.65 22.05 -5.11
CA THR A 137 8.78 20.85 -4.28
C THR A 137 8.93 19.63 -5.19
N TYR A 138 9.92 18.77 -4.96
CA TYR A 138 10.13 17.56 -5.76
C TYR A 138 10.43 16.34 -4.89
N TRP A 139 10.20 15.14 -5.44
CA TRP A 139 10.50 13.89 -4.77
C TRP A 139 10.68 12.77 -5.80
N ARG A 140 11.20 11.64 -5.31
CA ARG A 140 11.39 10.43 -6.10
C ARG A 140 10.88 9.22 -5.32
N VAL A 141 10.23 8.31 -6.04
CA VAL A 141 9.90 6.96 -5.54
C VAL A 141 10.65 5.95 -6.38
N GLU A 142 11.41 5.08 -5.74
CA GLU A 142 12.08 3.95 -6.39
C GLU A 142 11.50 2.65 -5.83
N LYS A 143 10.98 1.78 -6.68
CA LYS A 143 10.37 0.51 -6.26
C LYS A 143 10.90 -0.66 -7.07
N ASP A 144 11.31 -1.72 -6.39
CA ASP A 144 11.61 -2.99 -7.07
C ASP A 144 10.31 -3.64 -7.56
N ILE A 145 10.17 -3.72 -8.88
CA ILE A 145 9.00 -4.32 -9.53
C ILE A 145 9.37 -5.62 -10.25
N THR A 146 10.48 -6.27 -9.89
CA THR A 146 10.94 -7.52 -10.51
C THR A 146 9.90 -8.64 -10.40
N GLN A 147 9.12 -8.66 -9.32
CA GLN A 147 8.00 -9.59 -9.15
C GLN A 147 6.92 -9.46 -10.24
N TYR A 148 6.86 -8.32 -10.94
CA TYR A 148 5.91 -8.04 -12.02
C TYR A 148 6.47 -8.36 -13.42
N THR A 149 7.59 -9.12 -13.51
CA THR A 149 8.26 -9.41 -14.79
C THR A 149 7.34 -10.06 -15.83
N ALA A 150 6.35 -10.84 -15.42
CA ALA A 150 5.36 -11.43 -16.33
C ALA A 150 4.50 -10.37 -17.03
N LEU A 151 4.08 -9.32 -16.33
CA LEU A 151 3.36 -8.19 -16.92
C LEU A 151 4.23 -7.47 -17.96
N LEU A 152 5.49 -7.20 -17.61
CA LEU A 152 6.42 -6.49 -18.48
C LEU A 152 6.82 -7.32 -19.71
N THR A 153 7.03 -8.62 -19.55
CA THR A 153 7.32 -9.53 -20.67
C THR A 153 6.14 -9.58 -21.63
N ARG A 154 4.91 -9.67 -21.10
CA ARG A 154 3.69 -9.59 -21.91
C ARG A 154 3.57 -8.25 -22.63
N LEU A 155 3.85 -7.13 -21.97
CA LEU A 155 3.90 -5.80 -22.60
C LEU A 155 4.85 -5.75 -23.81
N VAL A 156 6.02 -6.38 -23.73
CA VAL A 156 6.98 -6.47 -24.85
C VAL A 156 6.41 -7.25 -26.03
N GLN A 157 5.59 -8.26 -25.78
CA GLN A 157 5.04 -9.15 -26.81
C GLN A 157 3.79 -8.59 -27.48
N THR A 158 2.87 -8.00 -26.71
CA THR A 158 1.52 -7.67 -27.19
C THR A 158 1.30 -6.18 -27.42
N ASN A 159 2.26 -5.31 -27.07
CA ASN A 159 2.07 -3.86 -26.92
C ASN A 159 0.90 -3.53 -25.99
N GLY A 160 1.19 -3.12 -24.76
CA GLY A 160 0.15 -2.68 -23.82
C GLY A 160 0.31 -1.24 -23.37
N THR A 161 -0.44 -0.87 -22.34
CA THR A 161 -0.60 0.51 -21.88
C THR A 161 -0.06 0.67 -20.47
N ILE A 162 0.66 1.77 -20.26
CA ILE A 162 1.01 2.27 -18.94
C ILE A 162 0.05 3.39 -18.60
N SER A 163 -0.58 3.30 -17.43
CA SER A 163 -1.53 4.28 -16.96
C SER A 163 -1.13 4.80 -15.59
N MET A 164 -1.35 6.08 -15.35
CA MET A 164 -1.21 6.70 -14.03
C MET A 164 -2.41 7.59 -13.74
N MET A 165 -2.94 7.47 -12.52
CA MET A 165 -4.02 8.31 -12.02
C MET A 165 -3.51 9.14 -10.85
N LEU A 166 -3.72 10.44 -10.95
CA LEU A 166 -3.52 11.42 -9.89
C LEU A 166 -4.59 12.49 -10.11
N GLU A 167 -5.55 12.56 -9.20
CA GLU A 167 -6.63 13.55 -9.29
C GLU A 167 -6.17 14.89 -8.71
N ASN A 168 -6.02 15.89 -9.57
CA ASN A 168 -5.66 17.24 -9.17
C ASN A 168 -6.68 18.26 -9.68
N SER A 169 -6.81 19.36 -8.94
CA SER A 169 -7.60 20.52 -9.32
C SER A 169 -6.90 21.79 -8.88
N ILE A 170 -6.60 22.66 -9.84
CA ILE A 170 -6.00 23.98 -9.56
C ILE A 170 -7.01 25.09 -9.27
N ALA A 171 -8.28 24.72 -9.00
CA ALA A 171 -9.32 25.69 -8.70
C ALA A 171 -9.11 26.41 -7.36
N ALA A 172 -8.59 25.69 -6.36
CA ALA A 172 -8.38 26.22 -5.00
C ALA A 172 -6.90 26.55 -4.71
N LEU A 173 -5.96 25.75 -5.24
CA LEU A 173 -4.52 25.94 -5.06
C LEU A 173 -3.82 25.77 -6.42
N PRO A 174 -2.83 26.62 -6.77
CA PRO A 174 -2.31 26.70 -8.13
C PRO A 174 -1.34 25.56 -8.52
N GLY A 175 -0.90 24.72 -7.57
CA GLY A 175 0.16 23.74 -7.81
C GLY A 175 -0.22 22.66 -8.83
N ILE A 176 0.61 22.52 -9.87
CA ILE A 176 0.52 21.48 -10.90
C ILE A 176 1.52 20.38 -10.55
N TYR A 177 1.06 19.13 -10.58
CA TYR A 177 1.96 17.98 -10.41
C TYR A 177 2.52 17.53 -11.76
N SER A 178 3.85 17.53 -11.89
CA SER A 178 4.55 17.05 -13.08
C SER A 178 5.26 15.75 -12.78
N VAL A 179 5.06 14.72 -13.62
CA VAL A 179 5.54 13.36 -13.33
C VAL A 179 6.24 12.75 -14.53
N ASN A 180 7.36 12.08 -14.26
CA ASN A 180 8.04 11.15 -15.15
C ASN A 180 8.08 9.77 -14.49
N LEU A 181 7.63 8.74 -15.20
CA LEU A 181 7.72 7.34 -14.80
C LEU A 181 8.72 6.62 -15.69
N THR A 182 9.77 6.06 -15.10
CA THR A 182 10.84 5.34 -15.81
C THR A 182 10.98 3.93 -15.30
N PHE A 183 11.15 2.96 -16.19
CA PHE A 183 11.54 1.58 -15.83
C PHE A 183 13.02 1.35 -16.13
N HIS A 184 13.78 0.93 -15.13
CA HIS A 184 15.19 0.58 -15.21
C HIS A 184 15.34 -0.93 -15.22
N PHE A 185 15.88 -1.48 -16.30
CA PHE A 185 16.06 -2.92 -16.49
C PHE A 185 17.52 -3.30 -16.31
N TYR A 186 17.78 -4.25 -15.43
CA TYR A 186 19.13 -4.72 -15.12
C TYR A 186 19.35 -6.14 -15.67
N ARG A 187 20.60 -6.42 -16.03
CA ARG A 187 21.07 -7.73 -16.53
C ARG A 187 22.49 -7.99 -16.05
N GLY A 188 22.86 -9.26 -15.98
CA GLY A 188 24.21 -9.71 -15.62
C GLY A 188 24.19 -10.57 -14.35
N ALA A 189 25.35 -11.15 -14.01
CA ALA A 189 25.48 -11.85 -12.75
C ALA A 189 25.20 -10.87 -11.60
N VAL A 190 24.25 -11.21 -10.74
CA VAL A 190 24.05 -10.52 -9.48
C VAL A 190 25.32 -10.77 -8.68
N ALA A 191 26.20 -9.76 -8.58
CA ALA A 191 27.48 -9.90 -7.89
C ALA A 191 27.20 -10.42 -6.47
N ALA A 192 27.70 -11.62 -6.17
CA ALA A 192 27.51 -12.39 -4.94
C ALA A 192 26.15 -13.11 -4.71
N ALA A 193 25.44 -13.52 -5.77
CA ALA A 193 24.31 -14.44 -5.65
C ALA A 193 24.46 -15.66 -6.57
N HIS A 194 25.32 -16.62 -6.19
CA HIS A 194 25.28 -18.00 -6.70
C HIS A 194 24.01 -18.78 -6.28
N ASP A 195 22.98 -18.04 -5.89
CA ASP A 195 21.73 -18.51 -5.33
C ASP A 195 20.75 -17.34 -5.53
N ALA A 196 19.63 -17.56 -6.19
CA ALA A 196 18.49 -16.63 -6.29
C ALA A 196 17.81 -16.38 -4.92
N ARG A 197 18.60 -16.25 -3.84
CA ARG A 197 18.22 -16.22 -2.41
C ARG A 197 18.49 -14.87 -1.74
N SER A 198 18.84 -13.83 -2.51
CA SER A 198 19.05 -12.50 -1.94
C SER A 198 17.73 -11.72 -1.98
N LEU A 199 17.05 -11.63 -0.83
CA LEU A 199 15.98 -10.66 -0.54
C LEU A 199 16.52 -9.21 -0.47
N GLY A 200 17.66 -8.93 -1.12
CA GLY A 200 18.40 -7.69 -1.01
C GLY A 200 17.53 -6.49 -1.37
N TYR A 201 17.12 -5.77 -0.33
CA TYR A 201 16.35 -4.52 -0.39
C TYR A 201 14.95 -4.61 -0.99
N ALA A 202 14.22 -5.70 -0.76
CA ALA A 202 12.75 -5.61 -0.82
C ALA A 202 12.29 -4.67 0.31
N ALA A 203 11.54 -3.61 -0.03
CA ALA A 203 11.03 -2.62 0.94
C ALA A 203 10.23 -3.31 2.07
N HIS A 204 9.54 -4.41 1.75
CA HIS A 204 8.82 -5.25 2.69
C HIS A 204 8.91 -6.74 2.29
N PRO A 205 9.30 -7.66 3.19
CA PRO A 205 9.15 -9.09 2.95
C PRO A 205 7.69 -9.50 2.70
N THR A 206 7.46 -10.31 1.66
CA THR A 206 6.13 -10.76 1.23
C THR A 206 5.95 -12.27 1.35
N ILE A 207 4.71 -12.78 1.31
CA ILE A 207 4.45 -14.24 1.30
C ILE A 207 5.00 -14.85 0.01
N LYS A 208 5.01 -14.07 -1.07
CA LYS A 208 5.59 -14.44 -2.36
C LYS A 208 7.08 -14.82 -2.26
N SER A 209 7.81 -14.36 -1.24
CA SER A 209 9.19 -14.78 -0.97
C SER A 209 9.37 -16.30 -0.82
N LEU A 210 8.30 -17.04 -0.46
CA LEU A 210 8.31 -18.50 -0.41
C LEU A 210 8.63 -19.11 -1.79
N TYR A 211 8.17 -18.49 -2.88
CA TYR A 211 8.08 -19.12 -4.20
C TYR A 211 9.31 -18.94 -5.08
N ARG A 212 10.32 -18.18 -4.61
CA ARG A 212 11.62 -17.87 -5.27
C ARG A 212 11.50 -17.09 -6.58
N ASP A 213 10.70 -17.58 -7.51
CA ASP A 213 10.52 -17.02 -8.83
C ASP A 213 9.27 -16.14 -8.88
N PRO A 214 9.30 -15.03 -9.65
CA PRO A 214 8.09 -14.29 -10.01
C PRO A 214 7.01 -15.22 -10.59
N ALA A 215 5.75 -14.81 -10.48
CA ALA A 215 4.65 -15.55 -11.09
C ALA A 215 4.80 -15.65 -12.61
N ASP A 216 4.34 -16.76 -13.18
CA ASP A 216 4.32 -16.97 -14.64
C ASP A 216 3.24 -16.11 -15.32
N LEU A 217 2.16 -15.85 -14.59
CA LEU A 217 1.03 -15.03 -15.02
C LEU A 217 0.61 -14.10 -13.88
N ILE A 218 0.26 -12.87 -14.22
CA ILE A 218 -0.38 -11.92 -13.30
C ILE A 218 -1.66 -11.43 -13.94
N VAL A 219 -2.79 -11.70 -13.26
CA VAL A 219 -4.13 -11.30 -13.69
C VAL A 219 -4.59 -10.10 -12.85
N PRO A 220 -4.89 -8.94 -13.46
CA PRO A 220 -5.41 -7.79 -12.73
C PRO A 220 -6.82 -8.03 -12.21
N ILE A 221 -7.04 -7.68 -10.94
CA ILE A 221 -8.34 -7.63 -10.27
C ILE A 221 -8.68 -6.16 -10.06
N SER A 222 -9.20 -5.55 -11.11
CA SER A 222 -9.44 -4.11 -11.18
C SER A 222 -10.67 -3.82 -12.03
N HIS A 223 -11.09 -2.56 -12.08
CA HIS A 223 -12.21 -2.14 -12.90
C HIS A 223 -11.85 -2.24 -14.40
N GLU A 224 -12.50 -3.16 -15.12
CA GLU A 224 -12.17 -3.54 -16.51
C GLU A 224 -12.08 -2.34 -17.47
N LYS A 225 -12.98 -1.35 -17.30
CA LYS A 225 -13.03 -0.13 -18.13
C LYS A 225 -12.27 1.05 -17.50
N GLY A 226 -11.26 0.76 -16.69
CA GLY A 226 -10.56 1.80 -15.94
C GLY A 226 -9.86 2.84 -16.81
N TYR A 227 -9.39 2.46 -18.01
CA TYR A 227 -8.71 3.37 -18.94
C TYR A 227 -9.60 4.52 -19.47
N CYS A 228 -10.93 4.38 -19.38
CA CYS A 228 -11.88 5.41 -19.84
C CYS A 228 -12.86 5.86 -18.75
N SER A 229 -12.71 5.35 -17.52
CA SER A 229 -13.55 5.70 -16.38
C SER A 229 -12.93 6.82 -15.56
N SER A 230 -13.75 7.75 -15.08
CA SER A 230 -13.32 8.82 -14.17
C SER A 230 -12.74 8.30 -12.85
N GLY A 231 -13.15 7.11 -12.40
CA GLY A 231 -12.60 6.45 -11.20
C GLY A 231 -11.36 5.60 -11.48
N GLY A 232 -10.88 5.56 -12.72
CA GLY A 232 -9.75 4.74 -13.13
C GLY A 232 -9.99 3.23 -12.93
N PHE A 233 -8.91 2.51 -12.65
CA PHE A 233 -8.92 1.06 -12.43
C PHE A 233 -9.33 0.64 -11.01
N TRP A 234 -9.54 1.60 -10.10
CA TRP A 234 -9.90 1.27 -8.73
C TRP A 234 -11.34 0.76 -8.60
N PHE A 235 -11.51 -0.21 -7.72
CA PHE A 235 -12.79 -0.46 -7.10
C PHE A 235 -13.00 0.52 -5.95
N ARG A 236 -14.09 1.28 -6.02
CA ARG A 236 -14.53 2.18 -4.96
C ARG A 236 -15.46 1.42 -4.00
N ILE A 237 -15.06 1.31 -2.75
CA ILE A 237 -15.78 0.60 -1.68
C ILE A 237 -16.47 1.63 -0.80
N ASP A 238 -17.70 2.03 -1.12
CA ASP A 238 -18.40 3.10 -0.39
C ASP A 238 -18.83 2.74 1.04
N ASN A 239 -19.02 1.44 1.31
CA ASN A 239 -19.41 0.95 2.63
C ASN A 239 -19.07 -0.54 2.80
N ALA A 240 -19.22 -1.05 4.02
CA ALA A 240 -18.82 -2.41 4.39
C ALA A 240 -19.62 -3.54 3.70
N LEU A 241 -20.78 -3.23 3.10
CA LEU A 241 -21.60 -4.21 2.36
C LEU A 241 -21.23 -4.28 0.87
N HIS A 242 -20.47 -3.30 0.36
CA HIS A 242 -20.10 -3.26 -1.05
C HIS A 242 -18.87 -4.13 -1.31
N VAL A 243 -19.04 -5.20 -2.11
CA VAL A 243 -17.97 -6.12 -2.51
C VAL A 243 -17.95 -6.23 -4.04
N PRO A 244 -17.35 -5.27 -4.76
CA PRO A 244 -17.19 -5.36 -6.21
C PRO A 244 -16.31 -6.55 -6.59
N THR A 245 -16.60 -7.12 -7.76
CA THR A 245 -15.94 -8.33 -8.26
C THR A 245 -15.36 -8.15 -9.64
N ALA A 246 -14.22 -8.79 -9.90
CA ALA A 246 -13.70 -9.05 -11.25
C ALA A 246 -13.87 -10.54 -11.60
N ALA A 247 -14.28 -10.84 -12.83
CA ALA A 247 -14.29 -12.20 -13.34
C ALA A 247 -12.90 -12.55 -13.87
N VAL A 248 -12.36 -13.70 -13.46
CA VAL A 248 -11.05 -14.19 -13.90
C VAL A 248 -11.11 -15.65 -14.30
N THR A 249 -10.34 -16.00 -15.32
CA THR A 249 -10.10 -17.39 -15.69
C THR A 249 -8.61 -17.64 -15.55
N ILE A 250 -8.24 -18.65 -14.76
CA ILE A 250 -6.85 -19.04 -14.57
C ILE A 250 -6.54 -20.29 -15.41
N PRO A 251 -5.27 -20.51 -15.78
CA PRO A 251 -4.87 -21.75 -16.45
C PRO A 251 -5.23 -22.98 -15.63
N ARG A 252 -5.79 -24.00 -16.28
CA ARG A 252 -6.18 -25.27 -15.64
C ARG A 252 -5.00 -26.04 -15.07
N ASN A 253 -3.78 -25.63 -15.42
CA ASN A 253 -2.54 -26.16 -14.89
C ASN A 253 -1.86 -25.28 -13.82
N ALA A 254 -2.58 -24.33 -13.24
CA ALA A 254 -2.07 -23.53 -12.12
C ALA A 254 -1.87 -24.40 -10.88
N TYR A 255 -0.69 -24.33 -10.26
CA TYR A 255 -0.36 -25.10 -9.05
C TYR A 255 -0.12 -24.23 -7.81
N ARG A 256 0.01 -22.91 -8.00
CA ARG A 256 0.08 -21.91 -6.91
C ARG A 256 -0.62 -20.62 -7.32
N ALA A 257 -1.19 -19.94 -6.34
CA ALA A 257 -1.73 -18.60 -6.54
C ALA A 257 -1.68 -17.74 -5.26
N VAL A 258 -1.36 -16.45 -5.44
CA VAL A 258 -1.37 -15.43 -4.38
C VAL A 258 -2.07 -14.18 -4.89
N LEU A 259 -2.99 -13.65 -4.10
CA LEU A 259 -3.68 -12.40 -4.39
C LEU A 259 -3.00 -11.26 -3.60
N GLU A 260 -2.46 -10.26 -4.30
CA GLU A 260 -1.88 -9.06 -3.69
C GLU A 260 -2.87 -7.90 -3.77
N ILE A 261 -3.33 -7.39 -2.64
CA ILE A 261 -4.33 -6.30 -2.57
C ILE A 261 -3.64 -4.97 -2.28
N PHE A 262 -3.97 -3.93 -3.04
CA PHE A 262 -3.60 -2.55 -2.78
C PHE A 262 -4.79 -1.79 -2.20
N SER A 263 -4.53 -0.92 -1.22
CA SER A 263 -5.58 -0.15 -0.58
C SER A 263 -5.16 1.29 -0.28
N SER A 264 -6.10 2.21 -0.44
CA SER A 264 -6.03 3.56 0.14
C SER A 264 -7.40 3.96 0.66
N TYR A 265 -7.43 4.84 1.65
CA TYR A 265 -8.61 5.24 2.40
C TYR A 265 -8.81 6.73 2.30
N HIS A 266 -10.06 7.18 2.28
CA HIS A 266 -10.40 8.55 1.89
C HIS A 266 -11.45 9.15 2.81
N GLU A 267 -11.69 10.45 2.66
CA GLU A 267 -12.64 11.22 3.47
C GLU A 267 -12.49 10.97 4.98
N ALA A 268 -13.56 10.59 5.67
CA ALA A 268 -13.56 10.35 7.11
C ALA A 268 -12.63 9.19 7.55
N ASP A 269 -12.21 8.33 6.62
CA ASP A 269 -11.26 7.26 6.88
C ASP A 269 -9.80 7.66 6.62
N LYS A 270 -9.49 8.90 6.20
CA LYS A 270 -8.08 9.36 6.11
C LYS A 270 -7.31 9.22 7.43
N SER A 271 -8.02 9.24 8.55
CA SER A 271 -7.49 9.09 9.90
C SER A 271 -8.17 7.96 10.68
N TRP A 272 -8.64 6.89 10.02
CA TRP A 272 -9.43 5.83 10.66
C TRP A 272 -8.83 5.30 11.98
N TYR A 273 -7.51 5.26 12.09
CA TYR A 273 -6.77 4.80 13.28
C TYR A 273 -6.96 5.70 14.51
N THR A 274 -7.44 6.94 14.36
CA THR A 274 -7.79 7.85 15.46
C THR A 274 -9.30 7.93 15.72
N ASN A 275 -10.12 7.18 14.97
CA ASN A 275 -11.58 7.25 15.06
C ASN A 275 -12.09 6.74 16.42
N PRO A 276 -12.84 7.55 17.19
CA PRO A 276 -13.50 7.08 18.40
C PRO A 276 -14.75 6.23 18.08
N LEU A 277 -15.30 5.53 19.08
CA LEU A 277 -16.52 4.71 18.88
C LEU A 277 -17.85 5.49 18.89
N ARG A 278 -17.91 6.73 19.38
CA ARG A 278 -19.17 7.53 19.43
C ARG A 278 -18.91 9.00 19.12
N SER A 279 -19.76 9.59 18.27
CA SER A 279 -19.63 10.95 17.72
C SER A 279 -20.42 12.02 18.46
N SER A 280 -21.43 11.67 19.26
CA SER A 280 -22.49 12.60 19.68
C SER A 280 -22.02 13.83 20.48
N TYR A 281 -20.75 13.88 20.88
CA TYR A 281 -20.17 14.96 21.67
C TYR A 281 -18.91 15.60 21.04
N LEU A 282 -18.44 15.12 19.88
CA LEU A 282 -17.19 15.55 19.24
C LEU A 282 -17.38 16.55 18.10
N GLN A 283 -18.56 17.15 17.97
CA GLN A 283 -18.93 17.94 16.78
C GLN A 283 -18.07 19.19 16.53
N ASP A 284 -17.26 19.69 17.48
CA ASP A 284 -16.51 20.94 17.23
C ASP A 284 -15.23 21.18 18.04
N HIS A 285 -14.80 20.26 18.92
CA HIS A 285 -13.82 20.62 19.97
C HIS A 285 -12.51 19.83 19.99
N ALA A 286 -12.40 18.72 19.24
CA ALA A 286 -11.23 17.83 19.31
C ALA A 286 -10.52 17.58 17.97
N GLY A 287 -10.91 18.26 16.88
CA GLY A 287 -10.29 18.06 15.56
C GLY A 287 -10.67 16.75 14.86
N PHE A 288 -11.59 15.96 15.43
CA PHE A 288 -12.14 14.77 14.79
C PHE A 288 -13.37 15.16 13.94
N SER A 289 -13.41 14.76 12.67
CA SER A 289 -14.58 15.03 11.82
C SER A 289 -15.81 14.25 12.31
N ALA A 290 -16.99 14.86 12.34
CA ALA A 290 -18.23 14.27 12.85
C ALA A 290 -18.66 12.95 12.15
N GLY A 291 -18.11 12.66 10.96
CA GLY A 291 -18.31 11.41 10.22
C GLY A 291 -17.47 10.22 10.71
N ALA A 292 -16.54 10.44 11.65
CA ALA A 292 -15.47 9.50 11.99
C ALA A 292 -15.77 8.53 13.15
N ALA A 293 -16.99 8.46 13.68
CA ALA A 293 -17.23 7.66 14.89
C ALA A 293 -17.69 6.21 14.63
N ASN A 294 -16.75 5.34 14.29
CA ASN A 294 -16.98 3.89 14.18
C ASN A 294 -15.82 3.04 14.75
N GLY A 295 -14.90 3.68 15.48
CA GLY A 295 -13.71 3.03 16.03
C GLY A 295 -12.63 2.76 14.98
N GLY A 296 -11.39 2.60 15.44
CA GLY A 296 -10.24 2.41 14.57
C GLY A 296 -9.99 1.00 14.05
N PHE A 297 -11.03 0.17 13.84
CA PHE A 297 -10.85 -1.17 13.25
C PHE A 297 -11.29 -1.20 11.79
N ARG A 298 -10.44 -1.71 10.90
CA ARG A 298 -10.74 -1.99 9.49
C ARG A 298 -10.12 -3.34 9.12
N GLN A 299 -10.74 -4.06 8.20
CA GLN A 299 -10.15 -5.27 7.61
C GLN A 299 -10.38 -5.29 6.11
N VAL A 300 -9.30 -5.21 5.33
CA VAL A 300 -9.33 -5.45 3.88
C VAL A 300 -9.39 -6.96 3.65
N TYR A 301 -10.28 -7.43 2.78
CA TYR A 301 -10.46 -8.86 2.54
C TYR A 301 -10.77 -9.18 1.09
N ALA A 302 -10.65 -10.46 0.74
CA ALA A 302 -11.03 -10.98 -0.55
C ALA A 302 -12.02 -12.16 -0.46
N THR A 303 -12.74 -12.37 -1.55
CA THR A 303 -13.62 -13.51 -1.77
C THR A 303 -13.35 -14.16 -3.11
N ILE A 304 -13.60 -15.47 -3.21
CA ILE A 304 -13.65 -16.23 -4.48
C ILE A 304 -15.05 -16.83 -4.55
N ASP A 305 -15.82 -16.45 -5.58
CA ASP A 305 -17.23 -16.81 -5.76
C ASP A 305 -18.08 -16.54 -4.51
N GLY A 306 -17.82 -15.42 -3.84
CA GLY A 306 -18.50 -15.00 -2.62
C GLY A 306 -18.01 -15.66 -1.33
N ARG A 307 -17.10 -16.66 -1.41
CA ARG A 307 -16.49 -17.30 -0.23
C ARG A 307 -15.28 -16.48 0.24
N PHE A 308 -15.22 -16.14 1.52
CA PHE A 308 -14.06 -15.47 2.13
C PHE A 308 -12.79 -16.33 2.03
N VAL A 309 -11.68 -15.76 1.57
CA VAL A 309 -10.40 -16.47 1.38
C VAL A 309 -9.23 -15.87 2.16
N GLY A 310 -9.47 -14.80 2.93
CA GLY A 310 -8.46 -14.16 3.77
C GLY A 310 -8.67 -12.65 3.89
N GLY A 311 -7.93 -12.02 4.79
CA GLY A 311 -7.94 -10.57 4.95
C GLY A 311 -6.92 -10.06 5.96
N HIS A 312 -6.59 -8.78 5.88
CA HIS A 312 -5.60 -8.10 6.71
C HIS A 312 -6.17 -6.83 7.33
N ILE A 313 -5.73 -6.52 8.54
CA ILE A 313 -5.91 -5.18 9.10
C ILE A 313 -4.84 -4.30 8.44
N PRO A 314 -5.25 -3.24 7.71
CA PRO A 314 -4.30 -2.43 6.99
C PRO A 314 -3.34 -1.71 7.95
N PHE A 315 -2.09 -1.56 7.52
CA PHE A 315 -1.13 -0.69 8.20
C PHE A 315 -1.61 0.77 8.11
N ALA A 316 -1.42 1.53 9.19
CA ALA A 316 -1.84 2.93 9.27
C ALA A 316 -0.86 3.86 8.56
N THR A 317 -0.85 3.85 7.23
CA THR A 317 -0.10 4.83 6.43
C THR A 317 -0.58 6.27 6.72
N ILE A 318 0.28 7.08 7.32
CA ILE A 318 -0.09 8.46 7.65
C ILE A 318 0.03 9.33 6.39
N TYR A 319 -1.04 10.04 6.03
CA TYR A 319 -0.99 10.95 4.89
C TYR A 319 -0.32 12.29 5.26
N PRO A 320 0.35 12.97 4.32
CA PRO A 320 1.12 14.19 4.62
C PRO A 320 0.32 15.35 5.20
N SER A 321 -1.01 15.34 5.10
CA SER A 321 -1.88 16.32 5.77
C SER A 321 -2.35 15.91 7.17
N SER A 322 -2.10 14.68 7.61
CA SER A 322 -2.67 14.09 8.84
C SER A 322 -1.75 14.21 10.06
N ILE A 323 -2.36 14.15 11.25
CA ILE A 323 -1.73 14.27 12.58
C ILE A 323 -1.09 15.65 12.82
N ASN A 324 0.02 15.93 12.16
CA ASN A 324 0.66 17.24 12.11
C ASN A 324 1.38 17.35 10.77
N PRO A 325 0.96 18.25 9.85
CA PRO A 325 1.53 18.31 8.50
C PRO A 325 3.02 18.68 8.48
N TYR A 326 3.53 19.31 9.54
CA TYR A 326 4.94 19.70 9.63
C TYR A 326 5.88 18.54 10.01
N PHE A 327 5.36 17.37 10.38
CA PHE A 327 6.19 16.16 10.57
C PHE A 327 6.75 15.63 9.25
N TRP A 328 6.05 15.91 8.14
CA TRP A 328 6.23 15.24 6.86
C TRP A 328 7.04 16.07 5.84
N SER A 329 7.85 17.00 6.33
CA SER A 329 8.69 17.88 5.53
C SER A 329 10.05 18.05 6.20
N PRO A 330 11.18 17.66 5.56
CA PRO A 330 11.30 17.10 4.20
C PRO A 330 11.19 15.56 4.14
N VAL A 331 10.79 14.86 5.21
CA VAL A 331 10.69 13.38 5.19
C VAL A 331 9.25 12.92 5.09
N THR A 332 8.99 11.86 4.32
CA THR A 332 7.64 11.29 4.22
C THR A 332 7.33 10.31 5.36
N ALA A 333 6.05 10.02 5.60
CA ALA A 333 5.63 9.02 6.57
C ALA A 333 5.90 7.58 6.06
N ILE A 334 6.01 6.61 6.97
CA ILE A 334 6.17 5.17 6.63
C ILE A 334 5.15 4.73 5.58
N GLY A 335 5.65 4.27 4.43
CA GLY A 335 4.85 3.76 3.32
C GLY A 335 4.00 4.81 2.59
N ALA A 336 4.18 6.11 2.81
CA ALA A 336 3.41 7.11 2.08
C ALA A 336 3.79 7.18 0.59
N PHE A 337 5.08 7.03 0.26
CA PHE A 337 5.57 7.04 -1.13
C PHE A 337 5.46 5.68 -1.84
N ASP A 338 5.56 4.56 -1.11
CA ASP A 338 5.20 3.22 -1.60
C ASP A 338 4.23 2.57 -0.58
N MET A 339 2.93 2.66 -0.84
CA MET A 339 1.92 2.16 0.09
C MET A 339 1.96 0.63 0.19
N PRO A 340 1.85 0.06 1.41
CA PRO A 340 1.86 -1.39 1.61
C PRO A 340 0.74 -2.10 0.83
N SER A 341 1.09 -3.24 0.25
CA SER A 341 0.15 -4.22 -0.28
C SER A 341 -0.01 -5.41 0.68
N TYR A 342 -1.08 -6.20 0.48
CA TYR A 342 -1.48 -7.29 1.38
C TYR A 342 -1.66 -8.60 0.60
N ASP A 343 -0.82 -9.58 0.91
CA ASP A 343 -0.82 -10.88 0.23
C ASP A 343 -1.75 -11.89 0.90
N ILE A 344 -2.72 -12.41 0.15
CA ILE A 344 -3.56 -13.54 0.54
C ILE A 344 -3.15 -14.76 -0.29
N ASN A 345 -2.71 -15.81 0.39
CA ASN A 345 -2.34 -17.06 -0.25
C ASN A 345 -3.58 -17.89 -0.59
N VAL A 346 -3.97 -17.91 -1.86
CA VAL A 346 -5.18 -18.58 -2.35
C VAL A 346 -4.90 -19.96 -2.93
N THR A 347 -3.66 -20.46 -2.85
CA THR A 347 -3.28 -21.81 -3.27
C THR A 347 -4.19 -22.92 -2.70
N PRO A 348 -4.63 -22.89 -1.42
CA PRO A 348 -5.57 -23.87 -0.88
C PRO A 348 -6.91 -23.98 -1.64
N PHE A 349 -7.29 -22.94 -2.38
CA PHE A 349 -8.57 -22.87 -3.09
C PHE A 349 -8.47 -23.24 -4.57
N LEU A 350 -7.27 -23.56 -5.08
CA LEU A 350 -7.08 -23.83 -6.52
C LEU A 350 -7.96 -24.96 -7.04
N GLY A 351 -8.21 -26.02 -6.25
CA GLY A 351 -9.13 -27.10 -6.66
C GLY A 351 -10.52 -26.61 -7.09
N LEU A 352 -10.96 -25.45 -6.58
CA LEU A 352 -12.24 -24.82 -6.94
C LEU A 352 -12.18 -23.95 -8.20
N MET A 353 -11.00 -23.69 -8.74
CA MET A 353 -10.75 -22.72 -9.83
C MET A 353 -10.08 -23.31 -11.08
N LEU A 354 -9.74 -24.60 -11.08
CA LEU A 354 -9.02 -25.28 -12.18
C LEU A 354 -9.95 -25.88 -13.25
N ASP A 355 -11.24 -25.54 -13.22
CA ASP A 355 -12.25 -26.03 -14.17
C ASP A 355 -12.19 -25.34 -15.55
N GLY A 356 -11.45 -24.23 -15.65
CA GLY A 356 -11.32 -23.42 -16.87
C GLY A 356 -12.49 -22.46 -17.10
N LEU A 357 -13.38 -22.29 -16.12
CA LEU A 357 -14.47 -21.33 -16.15
C LEU A 357 -14.07 -19.99 -15.51
N PRO A 358 -14.82 -18.91 -15.77
CA PRO A 358 -14.63 -17.65 -15.05
C PRO A 358 -15.11 -17.73 -13.59
N HIS A 359 -14.26 -17.32 -12.66
CA HIS A 359 -14.55 -17.17 -11.23
C HIS A 359 -14.56 -15.70 -10.82
N LYS A 360 -15.38 -15.34 -9.82
CA LYS A 360 -15.49 -13.97 -9.33
C LYS A 360 -14.56 -13.76 -8.15
N ILE A 361 -13.55 -12.90 -8.31
CA ILE A 361 -12.75 -12.41 -7.18
C ILE A 361 -13.35 -11.09 -6.70
N GLY A 362 -13.84 -11.06 -5.47
CA GLY A 362 -14.40 -9.87 -4.83
C GLY A 362 -13.45 -9.27 -3.80
N LEU A 363 -13.43 -7.93 -3.71
CA LEU A 363 -12.64 -7.19 -2.71
C LEU A 363 -13.57 -6.37 -1.81
N GLY A 364 -13.26 -6.29 -0.52
CA GLY A 364 -14.07 -5.51 0.42
C GLY A 364 -13.27 -4.98 1.61
N VAL A 365 -13.90 -4.09 2.37
CA VAL A 365 -13.35 -3.53 3.62
C VAL A 365 -14.40 -3.60 4.71
N ARG A 366 -14.12 -4.31 5.80
CA ARG A 366 -15.00 -4.33 6.98
C ARG A 366 -14.90 -3.01 7.75
N ASP A 367 -16.03 -2.58 8.31
CA ASP A 367 -16.18 -1.34 9.08
C ASP A 367 -15.76 -0.06 8.31
N SER A 368 -15.77 -0.08 6.97
CA SER A 368 -15.37 1.09 6.16
C SER A 368 -16.34 2.27 6.25
N GLN A 369 -15.77 3.46 6.05
CA GLN A 369 -16.42 4.76 5.96
C GLN A 369 -15.94 5.48 4.67
N PRO A 370 -16.61 6.56 4.23
CA PRO A 370 -17.35 6.73 2.98
C PRO A 370 -16.76 6.24 1.66
N TYR A 371 -15.44 6.03 1.55
CA TYR A 371 -14.93 5.06 0.60
C TYR A 371 -13.47 4.66 0.82
N TRP A 372 -13.16 3.46 0.34
CA TRP A 372 -11.82 2.96 0.11
C TRP A 372 -11.60 2.69 -1.38
N LEU A 373 -10.36 2.78 -1.84
CA LEU A 373 -9.98 2.42 -3.22
C LEU A 373 -9.14 1.15 -3.19
N LEU A 374 -9.67 0.07 -3.75
CA LEU A 374 -9.02 -1.24 -3.81
C LEU A 374 -8.73 -1.66 -5.25
N THR A 375 -7.63 -2.39 -5.42
CA THR A 375 -7.29 -3.20 -6.59
C THR A 375 -6.53 -4.41 -6.09
N ALA A 376 -6.40 -5.45 -6.91
CA ALA A 376 -5.50 -6.55 -6.59
C ALA A 376 -4.84 -7.12 -7.85
N ASN A 377 -3.79 -7.90 -7.64
CA ASN A 377 -3.14 -8.70 -8.67
C ASN A 377 -3.14 -10.16 -8.23
N LEU A 378 -3.69 -11.04 -9.08
CA LEU A 378 -3.60 -12.48 -8.87
C LEU A 378 -2.34 -13.01 -9.55
N HIS A 379 -1.35 -13.33 -8.74
CA HIS A 379 -0.09 -13.96 -9.13
C HIS A 379 -0.29 -15.47 -9.23
N VAL A 380 -0.04 -16.06 -10.41
CA VAL A 380 -0.29 -17.47 -10.72
C VAL A 380 0.98 -18.15 -11.24
N TRP A 381 1.30 -19.32 -10.70
CA TRP A 381 2.35 -20.20 -11.21
C TRP A 381 1.74 -21.44 -11.85
N VAL A 382 2.24 -21.83 -13.02
CA VAL A 382 1.68 -22.89 -13.85
C VAL A 382 2.65 -24.07 -14.00
N ASP A 383 2.11 -25.28 -14.06
CA ASP A 383 2.91 -26.47 -14.30
C ASP A 383 3.20 -26.63 -15.80
N ALA A 384 4.45 -26.38 -16.19
CA ALA A 384 4.89 -26.47 -17.59
C ALA A 384 4.77 -27.88 -18.20
N TRP A 385 4.61 -28.92 -17.38
CA TRP A 385 4.58 -30.32 -17.82
C TRP A 385 3.18 -30.93 -17.87
N SER A 386 2.15 -30.13 -17.56
CA SER A 386 0.76 -30.60 -17.47
C SER A 386 -0.19 -29.60 -18.13
N ASP A 387 -1.19 -30.09 -18.87
CA ASP A 387 -2.23 -29.23 -19.48
C ASP A 387 -3.36 -28.89 -18.49
N SER A 388 -3.58 -29.75 -17.51
CA SER A 388 -4.56 -29.57 -16.44
C SER A 388 -4.12 -30.30 -15.18
N LEU A 389 -4.43 -29.73 -14.02
CA LEU A 389 -4.17 -30.33 -12.72
C LEU A 389 -5.48 -30.61 -11.98
N GLU A 390 -5.39 -31.49 -11.00
CA GLU A 390 -6.47 -31.75 -10.04
C GLU A 390 -6.07 -31.21 -8.67
N GLY A 391 -7.07 -30.81 -7.89
CA GLY A 391 -6.89 -30.36 -6.52
C GLY A 391 -8.22 -30.29 -5.80
N ASP A 392 -8.15 -30.17 -4.48
CA ASP A 392 -9.35 -30.02 -3.65
C ASP A 392 -9.04 -29.21 -2.38
N LEU A 393 -10.08 -28.59 -1.82
CA LEU A 393 -10.04 -27.90 -0.55
C LEU A 393 -10.28 -28.91 0.58
N VAL A 394 -9.28 -29.10 1.43
CA VAL A 394 -9.29 -30.07 2.54
C VAL A 394 -9.89 -29.46 3.80
N GLU A 395 -9.56 -28.20 4.09
CA GLU A 395 -9.94 -27.54 5.34
C GLU A 395 -10.31 -26.09 5.10
N TYR A 396 -11.43 -25.68 5.70
CA TYR A 396 -11.94 -24.30 5.66
C TYR A 396 -12.40 -23.87 7.06
N ILE A 397 -11.52 -23.19 7.78
CA ILE A 397 -11.79 -22.63 9.10
C ILE A 397 -11.63 -21.11 9.01
N ALA A 398 -12.74 -20.39 8.86
CA ALA A 398 -12.76 -18.93 8.82
C ALA A 398 -13.90 -18.37 9.69
N PRO A 399 -13.83 -18.54 11.01
CA PRO A 399 -14.77 -17.87 11.91
C PRO A 399 -14.62 -16.34 11.77
N GLU A 400 -15.70 -15.60 12.02
CA GLU A 400 -15.61 -14.16 12.13
C GLU A 400 -14.63 -13.74 13.25
N LEU A 401 -13.95 -12.62 13.05
CA LEU A 401 -13.10 -12.04 14.09
C LEU A 401 -13.96 -11.72 15.32
N LYS A 402 -13.45 -12.07 16.50
CA LYS A 402 -14.07 -11.68 17.77
C LYS A 402 -13.74 -10.23 18.01
N ILE A 403 -14.73 -9.34 17.90
CA ILE A 403 -14.56 -7.90 18.09
C ILE A 403 -15.26 -7.49 19.40
N SER A 404 -14.52 -6.85 20.30
CA SER A 404 -15.04 -6.19 21.50
C SER A 404 -14.95 -4.68 21.30
N ARG A 405 -16.04 -3.97 21.58
CA ARG A 405 -16.13 -2.51 21.47
C ARG A 405 -16.62 -1.96 22.79
N GLN A 406 -15.82 -1.11 23.42
CA GLN A 406 -16.15 -0.50 24.71
C GLN A 406 -15.98 1.01 24.61
N ALA A 407 -16.92 1.76 25.15
CA ALA A 407 -16.86 3.21 25.13
C ALA A 407 -17.50 3.79 26.40
N GLY A 408 -16.83 4.77 27.01
CA GLY A 408 -17.33 5.52 28.16
C GLY A 408 -17.02 6.99 27.94
N TRP A 409 -18.06 7.79 27.70
CA TRP A 409 -17.95 9.22 27.38
C TRP A 409 -18.84 10.03 28.33
N MET A 410 -18.31 11.14 28.82
CA MET A 410 -19.01 12.14 29.63
C MET A 410 -18.64 13.53 29.11
N SER A 411 -19.61 14.21 28.49
CA SER A 411 -19.37 15.47 27.78
C SER A 411 -18.26 15.29 26.71
N GLU A 412 -17.25 16.15 26.68
CA GLU A 412 -16.13 16.11 25.72
C GLU A 412 -15.05 15.09 26.08
N ASP A 413 -15.09 14.52 27.29
CA ASP A 413 -14.07 13.62 27.81
C ASP A 413 -14.56 12.18 27.79
N GLY A 414 -13.63 11.25 27.63
CA GLY A 414 -13.96 9.83 27.60
C GLY A 414 -12.92 8.98 26.92
N GLN A 415 -13.29 7.74 26.71
CA GLN A 415 -12.46 6.76 26.04
C GLN A 415 -13.28 5.78 25.22
N SER A 416 -12.66 5.27 24.16
CA SER A 416 -13.14 4.12 23.42
C SER A 416 -12.02 3.12 23.17
N GLU A 417 -12.35 1.83 23.25
CA GLU A 417 -11.45 0.73 22.94
C GLU A 417 -12.13 -0.23 21.96
N VAL A 418 -11.37 -0.64 20.95
CA VAL A 418 -11.72 -1.72 20.02
C VAL A 418 -10.64 -2.79 20.12
N LEU A 419 -11.03 -4.00 20.49
CA LEU A 419 -10.18 -5.18 20.46
C LEU A 419 -10.71 -6.11 19.38
N ALA A 420 -9.82 -6.67 18.55
CA ALA A 420 -10.18 -7.73 17.63
C ALA A 420 -9.16 -8.86 17.70
N GLU A 421 -9.63 -10.10 17.73
CA GLU A 421 -8.78 -11.27 17.63
C GLU A 421 -9.42 -12.38 16.79
N GLY A 422 -8.58 -13.18 16.14
CA GLY A 422 -9.08 -14.33 15.41
C GLY A 422 -7.98 -15.22 14.87
N LEU A 423 -8.41 -16.40 14.44
CA LEU A 423 -7.58 -17.39 13.78
C LEU A 423 -8.38 -17.95 12.61
N MET A 424 -7.77 -17.93 11.43
CA MET A 424 -8.28 -18.61 10.25
C MET A 424 -7.25 -19.63 9.76
N GLN A 425 -7.74 -20.72 9.17
CA GLN A 425 -6.94 -21.80 8.63
C GLN A 425 -7.59 -22.35 7.36
N PHE A 426 -6.77 -22.49 6.32
CA PHE A 426 -7.16 -23.07 5.03
C PHE A 426 -6.16 -24.14 4.66
N ALA A 427 -6.62 -25.28 4.13
CA ALA A 427 -5.73 -26.30 3.57
C ALA A 427 -6.33 -26.86 2.29
N GLY A 428 -5.51 -27.03 1.27
CA GLY A 428 -5.91 -27.64 0.00
C GLY A 428 -4.72 -28.30 -0.67
N TRP A 429 -4.99 -29.27 -1.53
CA TRP A 429 -3.95 -29.98 -2.27
C TRP A 429 -4.08 -29.76 -3.78
N VAL A 430 -2.95 -29.80 -4.47
CA VAL A 430 -2.87 -29.82 -5.94
C VAL A 430 -1.88 -30.89 -6.35
N SER A 431 -2.25 -31.72 -7.32
CA SER A 431 -1.39 -32.73 -7.92
C SER A 431 -0.74 -32.19 -9.17
N SER A 432 0.57 -31.91 -9.14
CA SER A 432 1.37 -31.41 -10.27
C SER A 432 2.58 -32.31 -10.58
N SER A 433 3.39 -31.93 -11.56
CA SER A 433 4.68 -32.57 -11.86
C SER A 433 5.66 -32.60 -10.68
N ASN A 434 5.50 -31.70 -9.69
CA ASN A 434 6.26 -31.71 -8.44
C ASN A 434 5.69 -32.68 -7.38
N GLY A 435 4.60 -33.37 -7.71
CA GLY A 435 3.86 -34.30 -6.86
C GLY A 435 2.58 -33.69 -6.29
N ASN A 436 1.90 -34.46 -5.44
CA ASN A 436 0.72 -34.01 -4.71
C ASN A 436 1.14 -33.18 -3.49
N LEU A 437 1.00 -31.86 -3.61
CA LEU A 437 1.41 -30.89 -2.59
C LEU A 437 0.17 -30.33 -1.89
N THR A 438 0.16 -30.43 -0.56
CA THR A 438 -0.83 -29.77 0.29
C THR A 438 -0.26 -28.45 0.80
N THR A 439 -0.95 -27.35 0.52
CA THR A 439 -0.65 -26.03 1.07
C THR A 439 -1.62 -25.72 2.20
N ARG A 440 -1.08 -25.35 3.36
CA ARG A 440 -1.83 -24.94 4.54
C ARG A 440 -1.47 -23.52 4.93
N VAL A 441 -2.47 -22.67 5.09
CA VAL A 441 -2.33 -21.27 5.48
C VAL A 441 -3.01 -21.08 6.83
N ILE A 442 -2.29 -20.53 7.81
CA ILE A 442 -2.84 -20.17 9.12
C ILE A 442 -2.55 -18.69 9.33
N GLN A 443 -3.58 -17.90 9.59
CA GLN A 443 -3.42 -16.50 9.95
C GLN A 443 -4.01 -16.24 11.33
N LYS A 444 -3.21 -15.62 12.21
CA LYS A 444 -3.63 -15.17 13.53
C LYS A 444 -3.58 -13.65 13.56
N VAL A 445 -4.63 -13.04 14.05
CA VAL A 445 -4.77 -11.58 14.13
C VAL A 445 -5.04 -11.21 15.59
N LYS A 446 -4.34 -10.19 16.07
CA LYS A 446 -4.62 -9.49 17.33
C LYS A 446 -4.51 -8.00 17.10
N PHE A 447 -5.55 -7.28 17.48
CA PHE A 447 -5.68 -5.87 17.27
C PHE A 447 -6.18 -5.18 18.52
N LYS A 448 -5.59 -4.03 18.81
CA LYS A 448 -6.08 -3.09 19.82
C LYS A 448 -6.06 -1.69 19.23
N ASN A 449 -7.14 -0.95 19.42
CA ASN A 449 -7.20 0.49 19.22
C ASN A 449 -7.85 1.12 20.45
N GLN A 450 -7.26 2.19 20.97
CA GLN A 450 -7.75 2.95 22.09
C GLN A 450 -7.65 4.43 21.77
N VAL A 451 -8.74 5.15 21.97
CA VAL A 451 -8.81 6.61 21.84
C VAL A 451 -9.27 7.16 23.18
N GLN A 452 -8.53 8.10 23.74
CA GLN A 452 -8.86 8.77 24.98
C GLN A 452 -8.84 10.28 24.77
N VAL A 453 -9.77 10.98 25.40
CA VAL A 453 -9.89 12.43 25.39
C VAL A 453 -10.16 12.90 26.81
N HIS A 454 -9.38 13.88 27.27
CA HIS A 454 -9.45 14.41 28.63
C HIS A 454 -9.36 15.94 28.61
N ASN A 455 -9.58 16.54 29.77
CA ASN A 455 -9.44 17.98 30.00
C ASN A 455 -10.34 18.81 29.09
N ARG A 456 -11.61 18.42 28.96
CA ARG A 456 -12.59 19.08 28.07
C ARG A 456 -12.08 19.17 26.64
N GLY A 457 -11.71 18.01 26.08
CA GLY A 457 -11.24 17.94 24.68
C GLY A 457 -9.85 18.49 24.40
N THR A 458 -9.16 19.08 25.39
CA THR A 458 -7.86 19.74 25.16
C THR A 458 -6.68 18.78 25.17
N PHE A 459 -6.87 17.53 25.59
CA PHE A 459 -5.87 16.49 25.51
C PHE A 459 -6.48 15.23 24.87
N SER A 460 -5.79 14.64 23.91
CA SER A 460 -6.17 13.37 23.30
C SER A 460 -4.98 12.43 23.17
N GLN A 461 -5.24 11.14 23.37
CA GLN A 461 -4.27 10.07 23.20
C GLN A 461 -4.88 8.94 22.39
N VAL A 462 -4.14 8.49 21.38
CA VAL A 462 -4.49 7.35 20.53
C VAL A 462 -3.40 6.31 20.63
N GLU A 463 -3.79 5.06 20.86
CA GLU A 463 -2.91 3.89 20.81
C GLU A 463 -3.54 2.87 19.88
N MET A 464 -2.80 2.41 18.88
CA MET A 464 -3.19 1.33 18.00
C MET A 464 -2.04 0.34 17.93
N VAL A 465 -2.33 -0.95 17.99
CA VAL A 465 -1.37 -2.01 17.75
C VAL A 465 -2.06 -3.10 16.94
N ASN A 466 -1.56 -3.33 15.72
CA ASN A 466 -1.87 -4.52 14.96
C ASN A 466 -0.74 -5.54 15.11
N LYS A 467 -1.06 -6.80 15.42
CA LYS A 467 -0.15 -7.95 15.40
C LYS A 467 -0.76 -9.06 14.57
N GLU A 468 -0.13 -9.37 13.45
CA GLU A 468 -0.53 -10.47 12.58
C GLU A 468 0.59 -11.49 12.45
N GLN A 469 0.20 -12.77 12.45
CA GLN A 469 1.09 -13.87 12.14
C GLN A 469 0.46 -14.72 11.05
N THR A 470 1.14 -14.82 9.91
CA THR A 470 0.76 -15.70 8.80
C THR A 470 1.78 -16.83 8.69
N THR A 471 1.31 -18.06 8.75
CA THR A 471 2.12 -19.26 8.52
C THR A 471 1.63 -19.94 7.24
N VAL A 472 2.52 -20.19 6.29
CA VAL A 472 2.25 -20.98 5.09
C VAL A 472 3.12 -22.22 5.14
N GLU A 473 2.51 -23.40 5.07
CA GLU A 473 3.18 -24.69 5.07
C GLU A 473 2.86 -25.45 3.78
N VAL A 474 3.89 -25.94 3.11
CA VAL A 474 3.77 -26.82 1.95
C VAL A 474 4.27 -28.19 2.35
N SER A 475 3.45 -29.22 2.14
CA SER A 475 3.75 -30.60 2.53
C SER A 475 3.45 -31.60 1.42
N LYS A 476 4.15 -32.73 1.45
CA LYS A 476 3.95 -33.89 0.58
C LYS A 476 3.89 -35.13 1.46
N GLU A 477 2.85 -35.94 1.33
CA GLU A 477 2.69 -37.18 2.13
C GLU A 477 2.88 -36.97 3.65
N ARG A 478 2.37 -35.85 4.18
CA ARG A 478 2.52 -35.35 5.58
C ARG A 478 3.93 -34.88 5.97
N GLN A 479 4.93 -34.98 5.11
CA GLN A 479 6.23 -34.36 5.32
C GLN A 479 6.17 -32.87 4.94
N VAL A 480 6.49 -31.98 5.88
CA VAL A 480 6.61 -30.54 5.61
C VAL A 480 7.88 -30.27 4.82
N LEU A 481 7.71 -29.79 3.59
CA LEU A 481 8.80 -29.43 2.68
C LEU A 481 9.24 -27.98 2.91
N GLU A 482 8.29 -27.07 3.05
CA GLU A 482 8.55 -25.65 3.26
C GLU A 482 7.58 -25.08 4.29
N ARG A 483 8.08 -24.17 5.12
CA ARG A 483 7.29 -23.43 6.10
C ARG A 483 7.77 -21.99 6.16
N LEU A 484 6.91 -21.06 5.76
CA LEU A 484 7.08 -19.63 5.94
C LEU A 484 6.28 -19.17 7.15
N GLN A 485 6.88 -18.35 8.00
CA GLN A 485 6.19 -17.61 9.05
C GLN A 485 6.51 -16.13 8.87
N LEU A 486 5.50 -15.32 8.60
CA LEU A 486 5.56 -13.85 8.55
C LEU A 486 4.87 -13.30 9.79
N LEU A 487 5.59 -12.55 10.60
CA LEU A 487 5.09 -11.79 11.73
C LEU A 487 5.12 -10.31 11.36
N ARG A 488 4.00 -9.61 11.50
CA ARG A 488 3.89 -8.16 11.27
C ARG A 488 3.32 -7.51 12.52
N GLU A 489 3.99 -6.46 12.99
CA GLU A 489 3.56 -5.64 14.11
C GLU A 489 3.61 -4.17 13.72
N GLY A 490 2.51 -3.45 13.96
CA GLY A 490 2.37 -2.03 13.61
C GLY A 490 1.79 -1.23 14.76
N PRO A 491 2.61 -0.78 15.73
CA PRO A 491 2.18 0.12 16.78
C PRO A 491 2.15 1.57 16.28
N LEU A 492 1.10 2.30 16.65
CA LEU A 492 0.94 3.74 16.47
C LEU A 492 0.52 4.35 17.80
N GLN A 493 1.19 5.41 18.21
CA GLN A 493 0.82 6.23 19.35
C GLN A 493 0.78 7.69 18.91
N VAL A 494 -0.28 8.40 19.25
CA VAL A 494 -0.43 9.84 18.98
C VAL A 494 -0.92 10.51 20.26
N GLN A 495 -0.25 11.57 20.67
CA GLN A 495 -0.67 12.40 21.80
C GLN A 495 -0.77 13.83 21.31
N THR A 496 -1.91 14.47 21.53
CA THR A 496 -2.14 15.87 21.16
C THR A 496 -2.65 16.62 22.36
N SER A 497 -2.05 17.78 22.63
CA SER A 497 -2.53 18.74 23.61
C SER A 497 -2.78 20.07 22.92
N SER A 498 -3.83 20.78 23.32
CA SER A 498 -4.24 22.00 22.67
C SER A 498 -4.48 23.13 23.67
N ILE A 499 -4.06 24.35 23.30
CA ILE A 499 -4.29 25.56 24.08
C ILE A 499 -5.04 26.55 23.19
N ASN A 500 -6.21 26.99 23.64
CA ASN A 500 -6.98 28.04 22.97
C ASN A 500 -6.35 29.40 23.28
N MET A 501 -5.98 30.17 22.25
CA MET A 501 -5.35 31.47 22.45
C MET A 501 -6.36 32.61 22.68
N ASN A 502 -7.64 32.44 22.32
CA ASN A 502 -8.74 33.39 22.55
C ASN A 502 -10.01 32.67 23.08
N THR A 503 -11.06 33.41 23.45
CA THR A 503 -12.40 32.86 23.66
C THR A 503 -13.04 32.41 22.32
N MET A 504 -13.86 31.35 22.40
CA MET A 504 -14.59 30.62 21.35
C MET A 504 -14.32 31.01 19.88
N GLY A 505 -13.68 30.11 19.12
CA GLY A 505 -13.47 30.25 17.66
C GLY A 505 -12.15 30.91 17.23
N GLY A 506 -11.30 31.29 18.18
CA GLY A 506 -9.94 31.77 17.90
C GLY A 506 -8.94 30.67 17.55
N PRO A 507 -7.69 31.03 17.20
CA PRO A 507 -6.66 30.07 16.86
C PRO A 507 -6.32 29.17 18.06
N ARG A 508 -6.03 27.90 17.76
CA ARG A 508 -5.68 26.85 18.72
C ARG A 508 -4.26 26.40 18.47
N LEU A 509 -3.39 26.47 19.48
CA LEU A 509 -2.05 25.89 19.37
C LEU A 509 -2.12 24.43 19.80
N GLU A 510 -1.81 23.53 18.88
CA GLU A 510 -1.71 22.10 19.12
C GLU A 510 -0.26 21.70 19.24
N ARG A 511 0.05 20.86 20.24
CA ARG A 511 1.33 20.18 20.40
C ARG A 511 1.09 18.70 20.29
N THR A 512 1.77 18.07 19.35
CA THR A 512 1.57 16.67 19.00
C THR A 512 2.88 15.91 19.16
N ARG A 513 2.78 14.69 19.68
CA ARG A 513 3.84 13.68 19.68
C ARG A 513 3.32 12.42 19.02
N MET A 514 4.18 11.75 18.28
CA MET A 514 3.83 10.55 17.54
C MET A 514 4.97 9.54 17.58
N TYR A 515 4.60 8.29 17.77
CA TYR A 515 5.47 7.13 17.57
C TYR A 515 4.76 6.18 16.63
N HIS A 516 5.44 5.77 15.57
CA HIS A 516 4.90 4.81 14.61
C HIS A 516 5.99 3.86 14.16
N GLN A 517 5.65 2.59 14.03
CA GLN A 517 6.60 1.58 13.59
C GLN A 517 5.91 0.53 12.73
N LEU A 518 6.63 0.05 11.72
CA LEU A 518 6.37 -1.23 11.07
C LEU A 518 7.51 -2.18 11.43
N GLN A 519 7.18 -3.31 12.03
CA GLN A 519 8.10 -4.39 12.29
C GLN A 519 7.65 -5.65 11.56
N GLU A 520 8.55 -6.24 10.79
CA GLU A 520 8.31 -7.50 10.09
C GLU A 520 9.40 -8.51 10.41
N THR A 521 9.01 -9.77 10.56
CA THR A 521 9.96 -10.87 10.74
C THR A 521 9.52 -12.05 9.89
N VAL A 522 10.42 -12.53 9.05
CA VAL A 522 10.22 -13.73 8.25
C VAL A 522 11.14 -14.82 8.72
N ASN A 523 10.55 -16.00 8.95
CA ASN A 523 11.27 -17.24 9.14
C ASN A 523 10.85 -18.22 8.05
N LEU A 524 11.79 -18.64 7.22
CA LEU A 524 11.62 -19.66 6.20
C LEU A 524 12.41 -20.90 6.57
N ASN A 525 11.70 -22.02 6.76
CA ASN A 525 12.28 -23.33 6.98
C ASN A 525 12.04 -24.22 5.76
N ARG A 526 13.04 -24.99 5.36
CA ARG A 526 12.97 -25.95 4.25
C ARG A 526 13.51 -27.30 4.67
N ASN A 527 12.78 -28.37 4.40
CA ASN A 527 13.15 -29.74 4.78
C ASN A 527 13.59 -29.82 6.25
N GLN A 528 12.86 -29.12 7.13
CA GLN A 528 13.12 -29.01 8.57
C GLN A 528 14.44 -28.32 8.96
N GLN A 529 15.09 -27.62 8.03
CA GLN A 529 16.28 -26.78 8.28
C GLN A 529 15.93 -25.30 8.12
N ALA A 530 16.52 -24.43 8.94
CA ALA A 530 16.40 -22.99 8.78
C ALA A 530 17.07 -22.57 7.45
N ALA A 531 16.30 -21.96 6.55
CA ALA A 531 16.76 -21.61 5.21
C ALA A 531 16.97 -20.11 5.02
N THR A 532 16.11 -19.27 5.61
CA THR A 532 16.23 -17.81 5.56
C THR A 532 15.51 -17.18 6.74
N THR A 533 16.16 -16.24 7.42
CA THR A 533 15.50 -15.33 8.37
C THR A 533 15.75 -13.89 7.99
N SER A 534 14.71 -13.05 8.00
CA SER A 534 14.87 -11.60 7.84
C SER A 534 14.01 -10.82 8.83
N THR A 535 14.49 -9.63 9.19
CA THR A 535 13.81 -8.68 10.06
C THR A 535 13.86 -7.29 9.45
N LEU A 536 12.73 -6.61 9.45
CA LEU A 536 12.59 -5.22 9.06
C LEU A 536 12.04 -4.43 10.25
N ILE A 537 12.63 -3.27 10.51
CA ILE A 537 12.11 -2.26 11.43
C ILE A 537 12.15 -0.94 10.67
N ASP A 538 10.99 -0.32 10.50
CA ASP A 538 10.86 1.05 10.04
C ASP A 538 10.11 1.83 11.11
N ARG A 539 10.74 2.86 11.67
CA ARG A 539 10.27 3.57 12.86
C ARG A 539 10.37 5.06 12.64
N GLN A 540 9.34 5.79 13.08
CA GLN A 540 9.32 7.24 13.14
C GLN A 540 8.86 7.71 14.51
N ASP A 541 9.67 8.59 15.12
CA ASP A 541 9.29 9.41 16.26
C ASP A 541 9.18 10.84 15.79
N ALA A 542 8.08 11.52 16.09
CA ALA A 542 7.89 12.91 15.72
C ALA A 542 7.30 13.72 16.87
N GLU A 543 7.74 14.97 16.99
CA GLU A 543 7.12 15.94 17.89
C GLU A 543 7.11 17.33 17.26
N GLY A 544 6.12 18.14 17.64
CA GLY A 544 6.00 19.47 17.08
C GLY A 544 4.72 20.17 17.47
N SER A 545 4.52 21.34 16.87
CA SER A 545 3.36 22.17 17.15
C SER A 545 2.80 22.80 15.89
N ALA A 546 1.48 22.95 15.84
CA ALA A 546 0.77 23.63 14.77
C ALA A 546 -0.24 24.62 15.36
N LEU A 547 -0.26 25.83 14.81
CA LEU A 547 -1.30 26.81 15.03
C LEU A 547 -2.45 26.50 14.06
N MET A 548 -3.58 26.11 14.63
CA MET A 548 -4.77 25.70 13.90
C MET A 548 -5.81 26.83 13.89
N ARG A 549 -6.43 27.07 12.74
CA ARG A 549 -7.60 27.95 12.58
C ARG A 549 -8.63 27.28 11.69
N GLY A 550 -9.87 27.19 12.15
CA GLY A 550 -10.95 26.56 11.37
C GLY A 550 -10.60 25.14 10.90
N GLY A 551 -9.88 24.37 11.72
CA GLY A 551 -9.44 23.01 11.41
C GLY A 551 -8.23 22.91 10.45
N SER A 552 -7.65 24.02 10.00
CA SER A 552 -6.48 24.04 9.11
C SER A 552 -5.23 24.53 9.84
N ALA A 553 -4.07 23.92 9.55
CA ALA A 553 -2.79 24.38 10.08
C ALA A 553 -2.30 25.62 9.31
N GLU A 554 -2.11 26.74 10.00
CA GLU A 554 -1.60 27.99 9.41
C GLU A 554 -0.08 28.09 9.52
N TRP A 555 0.47 27.69 10.68
CA TRP A 555 1.89 27.79 10.97
C TRP A 555 2.32 26.71 11.95
N GLY A 556 3.56 26.23 11.88
CA GLY A 556 4.05 25.26 12.83
C GLY A 556 5.48 24.82 12.58
N SER A 557 5.88 23.80 13.34
CA SER A 557 7.18 23.15 13.26
C SER A 557 7.03 21.69 13.64
N GLY A 558 7.85 20.84 13.03
CA GLY A 558 7.93 19.42 13.31
C GLY A 558 9.38 18.96 13.28
N ASP A 559 9.69 18.08 14.22
CA ASP A 559 10.96 17.37 14.31
C ASP A 559 10.63 15.87 14.17
N THR A 560 11.30 15.19 13.24
CA THR A 560 11.08 13.76 12.98
C THR A 560 12.41 13.01 13.00
N ARG A 561 12.48 11.92 13.76
CA ARG A 561 13.56 10.93 13.76
C ARG A 561 13.05 9.66 13.08
N SER A 562 13.59 9.34 11.91
CA SER A 562 13.30 8.13 11.15
C SER A 562 14.43 7.12 11.27
N ILE A 563 14.11 5.86 11.55
CA ILE A 563 15.06 4.75 11.64
C ILE A 563 14.54 3.62 10.78
N TYR A 564 15.26 3.31 9.70
CA TYR A 564 15.03 2.14 8.87
C TYR A 564 16.14 1.13 9.11
N LYS A 565 15.79 -0.12 9.38
CA LYS A 565 16.72 -1.21 9.63
C LYS A 565 16.22 -2.50 9.01
N TYR A 566 16.96 -2.99 8.04
CA TYR A 566 16.75 -4.30 7.43
C TYR A 566 17.93 -5.21 7.78
N ARG A 567 17.63 -6.47 8.10
CA ARG A 567 18.65 -7.50 8.31
C ARG A 567 18.15 -8.84 7.82
N ASP A 568 18.98 -9.56 7.09
CA ASP A 568 18.85 -10.98 6.83
C ASP A 568 20.17 -11.70 7.13
N GLU A 569 20.33 -12.93 6.64
CA GLU A 569 21.52 -13.76 6.84
C GLU A 569 22.80 -13.18 6.21
N ARG A 570 22.68 -12.35 5.17
CA ARG A 570 23.81 -11.89 4.34
C ARG A 570 23.92 -10.38 4.24
N THR A 571 22.82 -9.66 4.46
CA THR A 571 22.70 -8.23 4.27
C THR A 571 22.18 -7.60 5.55
N CYS A 572 22.81 -6.48 5.92
CA CYS A 572 22.21 -5.54 6.84
C CYS A 572 22.26 -4.15 6.20
N TYR A 573 21.21 -3.39 6.41
CA TYR A 573 21.20 -1.97 6.12
C TYR A 573 20.49 -1.23 7.24
N GLN A 574 21.06 -0.11 7.64
CA GLN A 574 20.46 0.81 8.57
C GLN A 574 20.57 2.23 8.03
N ARG A 575 19.50 3.01 8.14
CA ARG A 575 19.50 4.46 7.92
C ARG A 575 18.84 5.14 9.11
N THR A 576 19.47 6.19 9.61
CA THR A 576 18.89 7.07 10.62
C THR A 576 18.88 8.48 10.05
N MET A 577 17.70 9.07 9.94
CA MET A 577 17.52 10.44 9.46
C MET A 577 16.79 11.28 10.51
N ASN A 578 17.38 12.42 10.85
CA ASN A 578 16.83 13.37 11.80
C ASN A 578 16.51 14.67 11.08
N THR A 579 15.30 15.16 11.32
CA THR A 579 14.82 16.44 10.82
C THR A 579 14.44 17.33 11.98
N LYS A 580 14.67 18.63 11.83
CA LYS A 580 14.32 19.63 12.83
C LYS A 580 13.82 20.89 12.14
N GLY A 581 12.61 21.33 12.46
CA GLY A 581 12.03 22.56 11.88
C GLY A 581 12.06 22.61 10.35
N GLY A 582 11.78 21.49 9.67
CA GLY A 582 11.71 21.44 8.20
C GLY A 582 13.05 21.27 7.49
N VAL A 583 14.15 20.98 8.19
CA VAL A 583 15.47 20.68 7.58
C VAL A 583 16.06 19.37 8.08
N ILE A 584 16.79 18.66 7.22
CA ILE A 584 17.57 17.48 7.59
C ILE A 584 18.80 17.94 8.36
N VAL A 585 18.91 17.52 9.62
CA VAL A 585 20.07 17.85 10.48
C VAL A 585 21.08 16.71 10.58
N ALA A 586 20.65 15.47 10.30
CA ALA A 586 21.52 14.32 10.18
C ALA A 586 20.91 13.25 9.27
N ASP A 587 21.72 12.63 8.43
CA ASP A 587 21.38 11.43 7.66
C ASP A 587 22.59 10.51 7.66
N SER A 588 22.44 9.33 8.27
CA SER A 588 23.50 8.34 8.39
C SER A 588 23.03 7.00 7.87
N THR A 589 23.80 6.42 6.96
CA THR A 589 23.57 5.09 6.40
C THR A 589 24.70 4.15 6.80
N SER A 590 24.36 2.92 7.19
CA SER A 590 25.32 1.87 7.53
C SER A 590 24.97 0.58 6.79
N PRO A 591 25.91 -0.06 6.07
CA PRO A 591 25.76 -1.40 5.52
C PRO A 591 25.98 -2.51 6.58
N SER A 592 26.14 -2.14 7.87
CA SER A 592 26.30 -3.08 8.98
C SER A 592 25.41 -2.73 10.17
N CYS A 593 24.92 -3.76 10.85
CA CYS A 593 24.03 -3.66 12.03
C CYS A 593 24.83 -3.69 13.34
N SER A 594 26.16 -3.58 13.29
CA SER A 594 27.00 -3.49 14.48
C SER A 594 26.55 -2.29 15.30
N SER A 595 26.29 -2.53 16.58
CA SER A 595 25.70 -1.61 17.56
C SER A 595 26.29 -0.20 17.46
N VAL A 596 25.59 0.71 16.79
CA VAL A 596 25.73 2.13 17.05
C VAL A 596 25.02 2.35 18.38
N ALA A 597 25.78 2.63 19.43
CA ALA A 597 25.24 3.01 20.72
C ALA A 597 24.30 4.21 20.54
N ASP A 598 23.16 4.18 21.24
CA ASP A 598 22.27 5.35 21.35
C ASP A 598 23.09 6.54 21.86
N ILE A 599 23.28 7.55 21.00
CA ILE A 599 23.76 8.89 21.38
C ILE A 599 22.65 9.88 21.03
#